data_AF-A0A915XW65-F1
#
_entry.id   AF-A0A915XW65-F1
#
_cell.length_a   1.000
_cell.length_b   1.000
_cell.length_c   1.000
_cell.angle_alpha   90.00
_cell.angle_beta   90.00
_cell.angle_gamma   90.00
#
_symmetry.space_group_name_H-M   'P 1'
#
loop_
_entity.id
_entity.type
_entity.pdbx_description
1 polymer ?
#
loop_
_entity_poly.entity_id
_entity_poly.type
_entity_poly.pdbx_seq_one_letter_code
_entity_poly.pdbx_strand_id
1 'polypeptide(L)' 'MMIRAEERIRRPVPTEPLTRPGGDGDGPSKPDVKRPDTNELLKRMRRIDPEQARRYRQRSGQ' A
#
# COMPACT_ATOMS: atom_id res chain seq x y z
N MET A 1 17.00 42.21 15.19
CA MET A 1 16.03 41.56 14.29
C MET A 1 15.57 40.27 14.98
N MET A 2 14.41 40.26 15.63
CA MET A 2 13.87 39.07 16.29
C MET A 2 12.93 38.36 15.31
N ILE A 3 13.30 37.16 14.87
CA ILE A 3 12.42 36.32 14.05
C ILE A 3 11.40 35.72 14.99
N ARG A 4 10.18 36.26 14.97
CA ARG A 4 9.02 35.70 15.66
C ARG A 4 8.73 34.37 14.97
N ALA A 5 9.00 33.26 15.65
CA ALA A 5 8.60 31.94 15.19
C ALA A 5 7.07 31.91 15.22
N GLU A 6 6.44 32.18 14.09
CA GLU A 6 5.01 31.97 13.89
C GLU A 6 4.73 30.51 14.26
N GLU A 7 3.91 30.32 15.28
CA GLU A 7 3.39 29.02 15.66
C GLU A 7 2.71 28.41 14.43
N ARG A 8 3.41 27.51 13.76
CA ARG A 8 2.81 26.67 12.73
C ARG A 8 1.74 25.84 13.43
N ILE A 9 0.49 26.23 13.25
CA ILE A 9 -0.68 25.44 13.64
C ILE A 9 -0.57 24.11 12.89
N ARG A 10 -0.01 23.09 13.55
CA ARG A 10 0.08 21.74 13.02
C ARG A 10 -1.30 21.12 13.24
N ARG A 11 -2.07 20.94 12.16
CA ARG A 11 -3.28 20.10 12.22
C ARG A 11 -2.85 18.72 12.74
N PRO A 12 -3.55 18.15 13.74
CA PRO A 12 -3.25 16.80 14.20
C PRO A 12 -3.37 15.84 13.02
N VAL A 13 -2.30 15.08 12.76
CA VAL A 13 -2.32 14.03 11.75
C VAL A 13 -3.21 12.93 12.32
N PRO A 14 -4.26 12.48 11.62
CA PRO A 14 -5.08 11.38 12.10
C PRO A 14 -4.18 10.17 12.38
N THR A 15 -4.23 9.68 13.62
CA THR A 15 -3.46 8.52 14.12
C THR A 15 -3.99 7.20 13.58
N GLU A 16 -5.21 7.20 13.05
CA GLU A 16 -5.84 6.03 12.49
C GLU A 16 -5.49 5.92 11.00
N PRO A 17 -5.11 4.73 10.52
CA PRO A 17 -4.93 4.51 9.09
C PRO A 17 -6.24 4.82 8.39
N LEU A 18 -6.19 5.59 7.30
CA LEU A 18 -7.32 5.76 6.39
C LEU A 18 -7.81 4.35 6.00
N THR A 19 -8.94 3.95 6.56
CA THR A 19 -9.63 2.74 6.15
C THR A 19 -9.94 2.92 4.68
N ARG A 20 -9.50 1.98 3.83
CA ARG A 20 -9.84 2.01 2.41
C ARG A 20 -11.36 2.05 2.33
N PRO A 21 -11.98 3.10 1.74
CA PRO A 21 -13.41 3.10 1.54
C PRO A 21 -13.71 2.07 0.46
N GLY A 22 -13.98 0.84 0.89
CA GLY A 22 -14.53 -0.21 0.07
C GLY A 22 -15.77 -0.68 0.81
N GLY A 23 -16.87 0.05 0.68
CA GLY A 23 -18.10 -0.37 1.35
C GLY A 23 -19.31 0.53 1.16
N ASP A 24 -19.16 1.85 1.06
CA ASP A 24 -20.32 2.74 1.19
C ASP A 24 -20.51 3.63 -0.05
N GLY A 25 -21.25 3.11 -1.03
CA GLY A 25 -22.12 3.87 -1.94
C GLY A 25 -21.52 4.52 -3.18
N ASP A 26 -22.08 4.14 -4.34
CA ASP A 26 -22.14 4.91 -5.61
C ASP A 26 -20.95 4.97 -6.57
N GLY A 27 -20.00 4.01 -6.52
CA GLY A 27 -18.91 3.91 -7.50
C GLY A 27 -18.62 2.48 -7.97
N PRO A 28 -18.05 2.30 -9.18
CA PRO A 28 -17.65 0.98 -9.66
C PRO A 28 -16.68 0.33 -8.67
N SER A 29 -17.12 -0.79 -8.10
CA SER A 29 -16.31 -1.60 -7.18
C SER A 29 -15.23 -2.36 -7.95
N LYS A 30 -14.19 -2.83 -7.24
CA LYS A 30 -13.19 -3.69 -7.86
C LYS A 30 -13.90 -4.90 -8.50
N PRO A 31 -13.49 -5.33 -9.70
CA PRO A 31 -14.07 -6.53 -10.30
C PRO A 31 -13.74 -7.77 -9.46
N ASP A 32 -14.70 -8.68 -9.33
CA ASP A 32 -14.51 -9.96 -8.66
C ASP A 32 -13.80 -10.95 -9.59
N VAL A 33 -12.52 -10.69 -9.85
CA VAL A 33 -11.66 -11.56 -10.65
C VAL A 33 -10.72 -12.35 -9.75
N LYS A 34 -10.58 -13.65 -10.03
CA LYS A 34 -9.61 -14.50 -9.36
C LYS A 34 -8.20 -14.00 -9.64
N ARG A 35 -7.36 -13.97 -8.59
CA ARG A 35 -5.95 -13.63 -8.75
C ARG A 35 -5.24 -14.73 -9.55
N PRO A 36 -4.34 -14.36 -10.47
CA PRO A 36 -3.52 -15.35 -11.19
C PRO A 36 -2.57 -16.08 -10.23
N ASP A 37 -2.23 -17.32 -10.55
CA ASP A 37 -1.21 -18.07 -9.79
C ASP A 37 0.18 -17.44 -9.99
N THR A 38 0.87 -17.18 -8.88
CA THR A 38 2.19 -16.54 -8.86
C THR A 38 3.32 -17.50 -8.51
N ASN A 39 3.07 -18.80 -8.33
CA ASN A 39 4.07 -19.76 -7.88
C ASN A 39 5.27 -19.87 -8.83
N GLU A 40 5.02 -20.05 -10.13
CA GLU A 40 6.08 -20.15 -11.14
C GLU A 40 6.84 -18.83 -11.31
N LEU A 41 6.15 -17.69 -11.18
CA LEU A 41 6.79 -16.37 -11.17
C LEU A 41 7.74 -16.23 -9.99
N LEU A 42 7.29 -16.54 -8.78
CA LEU A 42 8.10 -16.47 -7.56
C LEU A 42 9.30 -17.42 -7.61
N LYS A 43 9.14 -18.60 -8.22
CA LYS A 43 10.22 -19.57 -8.43
C LYS A 43 11.29 -19.03 -9.36
N ARG A 44 10.90 -18.37 -10.47
CA ARG A 44 11.84 -17.70 -11.39
C ARG A 44 12.50 -16.50 -10.73
N MET A 45 11.73 -15.65 -10.04
CA MET A 45 12.27 -14.52 -9.30
C MET A 45 13.31 -14.97 -8.28
N ARG A 46 13.05 -16.00 -7.48
CA ARG A 46 14.05 -16.52 -6.53
C ARG A 46 15.37 -16.94 -7.18
N ARG A 47 15.36 -17.36 -8.44
CA ARG A 47 16.57 -17.74 -9.19
C ARG A 47 17.32 -16.53 -9.74
N ILE A 48 16.60 -15.50 -10.19
CA ILE A 48 17.16 -14.30 -10.83
C ILE A 48 17.48 -13.22 -9.81
N ASP A 49 16.51 -12.90 -8.95
CA ASP A 49 16.57 -11.90 -7.88
C ASP A 49 15.73 -12.35 -6.66
N PRO A 50 16.37 -12.95 -5.64
CA PRO A 50 15.71 -13.39 -4.42
C PRO A 50 15.02 -12.26 -3.64
N GLU A 51 15.58 -11.05 -3.70
CA GLU A 51 15.07 -9.90 -2.95
C GLU A 51 13.77 -9.40 -3.56
N GLN A 52 13.68 -9.40 -4.89
CA GLN A 52 12.47 -9.04 -5.57
C GLN A 52 11.33 -10.05 -5.37
N ALA A 53 11.65 -11.34 -5.22
CA ALA A 53 10.66 -12.35 -4.80
C ALA A 53 10.11 -12.09 -3.39
N ARG A 54 10.93 -11.58 -2.45
CA ARG A 54 10.48 -11.21 -1.09
C ARG A 54 9.56 -9.99 -1.12
N ARG A 55 9.99 -8.92 -1.81
CA ARG A 55 9.21 -7.69 -1.96
C ARG A 55 7.88 -7.91 -2.67
N TYR A 56 7.84 -8.83 -3.64
CA TYR A 56 6.59 -9.20 -4.30
C TYR A 56 5.62 -9.85 -3.31
N ARG A 57 6.04 -10.89 -2.58
CA ARG A 57 5.20 -11.56 -1.57
C ARG A 57 4.63 -10.60 -0.54
N GLN A 58 5.48 -9.73 0.01
CA GLN A 58 5.06 -8.74 0.99
C GLN A 58 4.00 -7.77 0.45
N ARG A 59 4.10 -7.37 -0.83
CA ARG A 59 3.13 -6.47 -1.48
C ARG A 59 1.85 -7.18 -1.89
N SER A 60 1.96 -8.40 -2.42
CA SER A 60 0.83 -9.15 -2.95
C SER A 60 0.03 -9.88 -1.86
N GLY A 61 0.61 -10.07 -0.68
CA GLY A 61 0.04 -10.91 0.38
C GLY A 61 0.07 -12.40 0.04
N GLN A 62 1.03 -12.81 -0.79
CA GLN A 62 1.26 -14.21 -1.18
C GLN A 62 2.31 -14.86 -0.28
#